data_AF-K2C0L2-F1
#
_entry.id   AF-K2C0L2-F1
#
_cell.length_a   1.000
_cell.length_b   1.000
_cell.length_c   1.000
_cell.angle_alpha   90.00
_cell.angle_beta   90.00
_cell.angle_gamma   90.00
#
_symmetry.space_group_name_H-M   'P 1'
#
loop_
_entity.id
_entity.type
_entity.pdbx_description
1 polymer ?
#
loop_
_entity_poly.entity_id
_entity_poly.type
_entity_poly.pdbx_seq_one_letter_code
_entity_poly.pdbx_strand_id
1 'polypeptide(L)'
;MNKLKKLIWVGASRKDLQRMPSEVQDEIGYALHLVQEGLFPDSAKPLKSISGVYEIRCDFDNDTFRTVYVTKLGEYIYILHAFQKKSTKGIKTPKHEVNLIKQRLLVAKEISGGVK
;
A
#
# COMPACT_ATOMS: atom_id res chain seq x y z
N MET A 1 -9.95 7.17 -23.37
CA MET A 1 -9.64 7.34 -21.93
C MET A 1 -9.36 5.95 -21.37
N ASN A 2 -8.19 5.72 -20.78
CA ASN A 2 -7.91 4.44 -20.12
C ASN A 2 -8.81 4.31 -18.89
N LYS A 3 -9.46 3.17 -18.73
CA LYS A 3 -10.31 2.87 -17.58
C LYS A 3 -9.41 2.75 -16.34
N LEU A 4 -9.71 3.52 -15.28
CA LEU A 4 -8.99 3.45 -14.02
C LEU A 4 -9.00 2.02 -13.48
N LYS A 5 -7.82 1.50 -13.09
CA LYS A 5 -7.74 0.22 -12.38
C LYS A 5 -8.45 0.36 -11.03
N LYS A 6 -9.28 -0.61 -10.66
CA LYS A 6 -9.97 -0.57 -9.36
C LYS A 6 -9.02 -0.97 -8.23
N LEU A 7 -9.20 -0.35 -7.07
CA LEU A 7 -8.53 -0.75 -5.84
C LEU A 7 -9.29 -1.89 -5.17
N ILE A 8 -8.57 -2.92 -4.74
CA ILE A 8 -9.06 -4.00 -3.88
C ILE A 8 -8.37 -3.88 -2.53
N TRP A 9 -9.15 -3.66 -1.47
CA TRP A 9 -8.64 -3.49 -0.12
C TRP A 9 -8.57 -4.85 0.58
N VAL A 10 -7.37 -5.25 1.00
CA VAL A 10 -7.15 -6.54 1.68
C VAL A 10 -7.16 -6.37 3.19
N GLY A 11 -8.01 -7.15 3.86
CA GLY A 11 -8.15 -7.11 5.32
C GLY A 11 -8.59 -5.73 5.82
N ALA A 12 -7.93 -5.22 6.86
CA ALA A 12 -8.29 -3.95 7.49
C ALA A 12 -7.69 -2.72 6.78
N SER A 13 -6.95 -2.86 5.68
CA SER A 13 -6.15 -1.78 5.09
C SER A 13 -6.92 -0.50 4.80
N ARG A 14 -8.19 -0.60 4.36
CA ARG A 14 -9.05 0.58 4.16
C ARG A 14 -9.40 1.27 5.47
N LYS A 15 -9.80 0.50 6.48
CA LYS A 15 -10.16 1.03 7.81
C LYS A 15 -8.94 1.64 8.51
N ASP A 16 -7.77 1.05 8.32
CA ASP A 16 -6.52 1.55 8.89
C ASP A 16 -6.14 2.90 8.25
N LEU A 17 -6.27 3.05 6.92
CA LEU A 17 -6.07 4.33 6.24
C LEU A 17 -7.09 5.39 6.73
N GLN A 18 -8.37 5.02 6.85
CA GLN A 18 -9.43 5.93 7.30
C GLN A 18 -9.29 6.42 8.74
N ARG A 19 -8.40 5.84 9.54
CA ARG A 19 -8.08 6.29 10.90
C ARG A 19 -6.88 7.24 10.97
N MET A 20 -6.19 7.47 9.85
CA MET A 20 -5.08 8.42 9.76
C MET A 20 -5.60 9.86 9.75
N PRO A 21 -4.75 10.88 10.00
CA PRO A 21 -5.12 12.28 9.80
C PRO A 21 -5.69 12.54 8.40
N SER A 22 -6.61 13.49 8.27
CA SER A 22 -7.26 13.86 7.01
C SER A 22 -6.25 14.14 5.89
N GLU A 23 -5.21 14.88 6.21
CA GLU A 23 -4.14 15.30 5.31
C GLU A 23 -3.37 14.10 4.76
N VAL A 24 -3.14 13.10 5.61
CA VAL A 24 -2.54 11.82 5.21
C VAL A 24 -3.47 11.03 4.30
N GLN A 25 -4.78 11.02 4.60
CA GLN A 25 -5.78 10.36 3.75
C GLN A 25 -5.85 10.99 2.37
N ASP A 26 -5.80 12.32 2.29
CA ASP A 26 -5.85 13.07 1.03
C ASP A 26 -4.60 12.82 0.19
N GLU A 27 -3.40 12.91 0.79
CA GLU A 27 -2.13 12.69 0.08
C GLU A 27 -2.01 11.24 -0.43
N ILE A 28 -2.33 10.27 0.42
CA ILE A 28 -2.31 8.85 0.04
C ILE A 28 -3.40 8.57 -0.99
N GLY A 29 -4.58 9.17 -0.85
CA GLY A 29 -5.69 9.05 -1.80
C GLY A 29 -5.29 9.55 -3.19
N TYR A 30 -4.64 10.71 -3.28
CA TYR A 30 -4.11 11.24 -4.52
C TYR A 30 -3.02 10.33 -5.13
N ALA A 31 -2.07 9.86 -4.31
CA ALA A 31 -1.06 8.93 -4.78
C ALA A 31 -1.67 7.62 -5.31
N LEU A 32 -2.69 7.08 -4.64
CA LEU A 32 -3.42 5.90 -5.11
C LEU A 32 -4.17 6.18 -6.43
N HIS A 33 -4.76 7.37 -6.59
CA HIS A 33 -5.41 7.77 -7.83
C HIS A 33 -4.44 7.75 -9.01
N LEU A 34 -3.24 8.31 -8.86
CA LEU A 34 -2.18 8.24 -9.87
C LEU A 34 -1.82 6.78 -10.20
N VAL A 35 -1.75 5.89 -9.20
CA VAL A 35 -1.53 4.45 -9.45
C VAL A 35 -2.69 3.83 -10.25
N GLN A 36 -3.94 4.25 -10.00
CA GLN A 36 -5.11 3.80 -10.78
C GLN A 36 -5.06 4.23 -12.24
N GLU A 37 -4.45 5.38 -12.51
CA GLU A 37 -4.15 5.89 -13.87
C GLU A 37 -2.98 5.17 -14.55
N GLY A 38 -2.27 4.31 -13.82
CA GLY A 38 -1.07 3.62 -14.30
C GLY A 38 0.22 4.45 -14.16
N LEU A 39 0.17 5.56 -13.43
CA LEU A 39 1.32 6.39 -13.11
C LEU A 39 2.06 5.85 -11.87
N PHE A 40 3.29 6.32 -11.68
CA PHE A 40 4.11 5.99 -10.52
C PHE A 40 4.33 7.25 -9.69
N PRO A 41 3.63 7.41 -8.54
CA PRO A 41 3.78 8.59 -7.68
C PRO A 41 5.22 8.75 -7.18
N ASP A 42 5.69 9.98 -7.01
CA ASP A 42 7.03 10.25 -6.45
C ASP A 42 7.19 9.75 -5.01
N SER A 43 6.09 9.74 -4.26
CA SER A 43 5.98 9.20 -2.91
C SER A 43 6.00 7.67 -2.85
N ALA A 44 5.83 6.98 -3.99
CA ALA A 44 5.89 5.54 -4.07
C ALA A 44 7.33 5.03 -4.23
N LYS A 45 7.68 3.95 -3.53
CA LYS A 45 8.99 3.27 -3.61
C LYS A 45 8.80 1.75 -3.58
N PRO A 46 9.68 0.97 -4.22
CA PRO A 46 9.69 -0.48 -4.05
C PRO A 46 9.95 -0.88 -2.59
N LEU A 47 9.14 -1.81 -2.07
CA LEU A 47 9.36 -2.39 -0.75
C LEU A 47 10.48 -3.43 -0.84
N LYS A 48 11.70 -3.04 -0.46
CA LYS A 48 12.92 -3.86 -0.67
C LYS A 48 12.86 -5.30 -0.16
N SER A 49 12.04 -5.59 0.85
CA SER A 49 11.92 -6.94 1.44
C SER A 49 10.96 -7.87 0.69
N ILE A 50 10.16 -7.37 -0.25
CA ILE A 50 9.15 -8.16 -0.99
C ILE A 50 9.10 -7.67 -2.44
N SER A 51 9.56 -8.51 -3.37
CA SER A 51 9.57 -8.19 -4.80
C SER A 51 8.16 -7.93 -5.35
N GLY A 52 8.02 -6.92 -6.21
CA GLY A 52 6.75 -6.55 -6.84
C GLY A 52 5.77 -5.80 -5.92
N VAL A 53 6.13 -5.54 -4.67
CA VAL A 53 5.34 -4.75 -3.72
C VAL A 53 5.94 -3.36 -3.59
N TYR A 54 5.07 -2.35 -3.47
CA TYR A 54 5.43 -0.95 -3.37
C TYR A 54 4.84 -0.33 -2.11
N GLU A 55 5.46 0.72 -1.60
CA GLU A 55 4.99 1.54 -0.48
C GLU A 55 4.90 3.00 -0.91
N ILE A 56 3.76 3.65 -0.66
CA ILE A 56 3.61 5.11 -0.64
C ILE A 56 4.04 5.57 0.75
N ARG A 57 4.84 6.64 0.81
CA ARG A 57 5.26 7.29 2.06
C ARG A 57 4.68 8.70 2.12
N CYS A 58 4.07 9.04 3.24
CA CYS A 58 3.54 10.37 3.54
C CYS A 58 4.04 10.75 4.93
N ASP A 59 4.77 11.86 5.04
CA ASP A 59 5.27 12.37 6.32
C ASP A 59 4.33 13.48 6.81
N PHE A 60 3.84 13.38 8.04
CA PHE A 60 2.92 14.34 8.63
C PHE A 60 3.16 14.42 10.14
N ASP A 61 3.28 15.63 10.67
CA ASP A 61 3.49 15.91 12.11
C ASP A 61 4.55 15.02 12.79
N ASN A 62 5.76 15.00 12.24
CA ASN A 62 6.90 14.18 12.72
C ASN A 62 6.73 12.65 12.63
N ASP A 63 5.60 12.19 12.10
CA ASP A 63 5.31 10.78 11.84
C ASP A 63 5.39 10.44 10.35
N THR A 64 5.77 9.20 10.05
CA THR A 64 5.74 8.67 8.68
C THR A 64 4.63 7.65 8.55
N PHE A 65 3.71 7.88 7.63
CA PHE A 65 2.64 6.97 7.26
C PHE A 65 2.98 6.22 5.98
N ARG A 66 2.60 4.96 5.91
CA ARG A 66 2.88 4.10 4.75
C ARG A 66 1.65 3.37 4.30
N THR A 67 1.42 3.35 2.99
CA THR A 67 0.40 2.52 2.34
C THR A 67 1.05 1.60 1.31
N VAL A 68 0.84 0.30 1.47
CA VAL A 68 1.53 -0.76 0.74
C VAL A 68 0.60 -1.39 -0.27
N TYR A 69 1.06 -1.55 -1.52
CA TYR A 69 0.23 -2.05 -2.62
C TYR A 69 1.00 -2.95 -3.60
N VAL A 70 0.25 -3.71 -4.41
CA VAL A 70 0.77 -4.51 -5.53
C VAL A 70 -0.14 -4.36 -6.75
N THR A 71 0.47 -4.24 -7.94
CA THR A 71 -0.24 -3.98 -9.21
C THR A 71 -0.16 -5.12 -10.23
N LYS A 72 0.75 -6.09 -10.02
CA LYS A 72 1.06 -7.18 -10.96
C LYS A 72 0.37 -8.50 -10.62
N LEU A 73 -0.89 -8.43 -10.18
CA LEU A 73 -1.72 -9.60 -9.85
C LEU A 73 -3.03 -9.60 -10.67
N GLY A 74 -2.95 -9.21 -11.95
CA GLY A 74 -4.12 -9.12 -12.84
C GLY A 74 -4.57 -7.68 -13.10
N GLU A 75 -5.88 -7.46 -13.17
CA GLU A 75 -6.46 -6.17 -13.59
C GLU A 75 -6.60 -5.14 -12.46
N TYR A 76 -6.40 -5.56 -11.21
CA TYR A 76 -6.64 -4.75 -10.01
C TYR A 76 -5.36 -4.29 -9.32
N ILE A 77 -5.49 -3.24 -8.52
CA ILE A 77 -4.46 -2.79 -7.58
C ILE A 77 -4.87 -3.24 -6.19
N TYR A 78 -4.04 -4.02 -5.52
CA TYR A 78 -4.37 -4.53 -4.19
C TYR A 78 -3.68 -3.71 -3.12
N ILE A 79 -4.46 -3.13 -2.21
CA ILE A 79 -3.96 -2.38 -1.05
C ILE A 79 -3.81 -3.34 0.11
N LEU A 80 -2.55 -3.67 0.40
CA LEU A 80 -2.18 -4.69 1.36
C LEU A 80 -2.20 -4.14 2.79
N HIS A 81 -1.67 -2.95 3.03
CA HIS A 81 -1.63 -2.39 4.37
C HIS A 81 -1.53 -0.87 4.36
N ALA A 82 -2.01 -0.23 5.42
CA ALA A 82 -1.80 1.17 5.72
C ALA A 82 -1.45 1.25 7.21
N PHE A 83 -0.34 1.88 7.57
CA PHE A 83 0.11 1.98 8.96
C PHE A 83 0.96 3.24 9.19
N GLN A 84 0.97 3.72 10.43
CA GLN A 84 1.94 4.70 10.90
C GLN A 84 3.22 3.97 11.31
N LYS A 85 4.34 4.30 10.66
CA LYS A 85 5.65 3.82 11.10
C LYS A 85 6.03 4.57 12.38
N LYS A 86 5.79 3.93 13.52
CA LYS A 86 6.30 4.42 14.81
C LYS A 86 7.83 4.48 14.79
N SER A 87 8.39 5.51 15.42
CA SER A 87 9.85 5.71 15.50
C SER A 87 10.53 4.59 16.30
N THR A 88 10.84 3.50 15.62
CA THR A 88 11.83 2.51 16.08
C THR A 88 13.14 2.83 15.39
N LYS A 89 14.27 2.85 16.12
CA LYS A 89 15.62 3.08 15.57
C LYS A 89 15.79 2.37 14.22
N GLY A 90 15.82 3.14 13.11
CA GLY A 90 16.08 2.63 11.77
C GLY A 90 15.05 2.98 10.68
N ILE A 91 15.51 2.86 9.42
CA ILE A 91 14.76 3.16 8.19
C ILE A 91 13.86 1.98 7.76
N LYS A 92 14.18 0.77 8.25
CA LYS A 92 13.52 -0.48 7.85
C LYS A 92 12.08 -0.56 8.38
N THR A 93 11.21 -1.15 7.58
CA THR A 93 9.86 -1.55 7.98
C THR A 93 9.96 -2.62 9.09
N PRO A 94 9.24 -2.49 10.22
CA PRO A 94 9.27 -3.48 11.29
C PRO A 94 8.90 -4.90 10.82
N LYS A 95 9.45 -5.94 11.47
CA LYS A 95 9.25 -7.34 11.04
C LYS A 95 7.77 -7.76 11.07
N HIS A 96 7.00 -7.30 12.05
CA HIS A 96 5.56 -7.64 12.13
C HIS A 96 4.78 -7.06 10.96
N GLU A 97 5.09 -5.82 10.55
CA GLU A 97 4.52 -5.19 9.35
C GLU A 97 4.83 -5.99 8.09
N VAL A 98 6.11 -6.38 7.91
CA VAL A 98 6.54 -7.21 6.77
C VAL A 98 5.80 -8.55 6.74
N ASN A 99 5.62 -9.20 7.88
CA ASN A 99 4.90 -10.46 7.98
C ASN A 99 3.42 -10.31 7.59
N LEU A 100 2.75 -9.27 8.08
CA LEU A 100 1.36 -8.99 7.74
C LEU A 100 1.19 -8.68 6.25
N ILE A 101 2.11 -7.91 5.66
CA ILE A 101 2.12 -7.63 4.21
C ILE A 101 2.26 -8.94 3.42
N LYS A 102 3.15 -9.86 3.82
CA LYS A 102 3.29 -11.16 3.16
C LYS A 102 2.02 -12.00 3.23
N GLN A 103 1.36 -12.05 4.39
CA GLN A 103 0.08 -12.76 4.55
C GLN A 103 -1.00 -12.17 3.65
N ARG A 104 -1.16 -10.85 3.65
CA ARG A 104 -2.16 -10.17 2.81
C ARG A 104 -1.83 -10.25 1.32
N LEU A 105 -0.57 -10.39 0.95
CA LEU A 105 -0.17 -10.66 -0.43
C LEU A 105 -0.63 -12.05 -0.91
N LEU A 106 -0.62 -13.07 -0.04
CA LEU A 106 -1.17 -14.39 -0.38
C LEU A 106 -2.69 -14.29 -0.63
N VAL A 107 -3.42 -13.59 0.25
CA VAL A 107 -4.85 -13.32 0.06
C VAL A 107 -5.12 -12.56 -1.24
N ALA A 108 -4.29 -11.56 -1.58
CA ALA A 108 -4.41 -10.85 -2.85
C ALA A 108 -4.25 -11.77 -4.07
N LYS A 109 -3.31 -12.74 -4.01
CA LYS A 109 -3.10 -13.74 -5.06
C LYS A 109 -4.27 -14.72 -5.18
N GLU A 110 -4.89 -15.09 -4.05
CA GLU A 110 -6.11 -15.89 -4.03
C GLU A 110 -7.27 -15.14 -4.69
N ILE A 111 -7.48 -13.87 -4.32
CA ILE A 111 -8.52 -13.01 -4.91
C ILE A 111 -8.28 -12.83 -6.42
N SER A 112 -7.03 -12.73 -6.86
CA SER A 112 -6.72 -12.60 -8.30
C SER A 112 -6.92 -13.89 -9.10
N GLY A 113 -7.32 -15.00 -8.47
CA GLY A 113 -7.39 -16.32 -9.12
C GLY A 113 -6.01 -16.90 -9.46
N GLY A 114 -4.95 -16.40 -8.81
CA GLY A 114 -3.56 -16.79 -9.03
C GLY A 114 -3.14 -18.07 -8.30
N VAL A 115 -4.09 -18.85 -7.78
CA VAL A 115 -3.82 -20.20 -7.25
C VAL A 115 -4.10 -21.21 -8.36
N LYS A 116 -3.02 -21.59 -9.05
CA LYS A 116 -2.86 -22.93 -9.60
C LYS A 116 -1.63 -23.55 -8.96
#